data_AF-A0A0E0KW83-F1
#
_entry.id   AF-A0A0E0KW83-F1
#
_cell.length_a   1.000
_cell.length_b   1.000
_cell.length_c   1.000
_cell.angle_alpha   90.00
_cell.angle_beta   90.00
_cell.angle_gamma   90.00
#
_symmetry.space_group_name_H-M   'P 1'
#
loop_
_entity.id
_entity.type
_entity.pdbx_description
1 polymer ?
#
loop_
_entity_poly.entity_id
_entity_poly.type
_entity_poly.pdbx_seq_one_letter_code
_entity_poly.pdbx_strand_id
1 'polypeptide(L)'
;MARCTSLVHSVLVLAAAVALVPLAAGQPWATCGDGTYKKGSAYENNLLNLALTLRDGASSQEILFSTGSNGAAPNTVYGLLLCRGDVSRSVCYECGTSVWKDAGRVCHRAKDVALVYNECYARLSDKDDFLADKVGPGQLTNLMSTANISTTDIAGYDRAVTQLLAATAEYAVGDISRKLFATGQRVGTDPGFPNLYATAQCAFDITLEACRGCLEGLVARWWDTFPANVAGARIAGPRCLLRSEVYPFYTGAPMVVLRE
;
A
#
# COMPACT_ATOMS: atom_id res chain seq x y z
N MET A 1 65.05 -44.28 -5.56
CA MET A 1 64.15 -43.15 -5.86
C MET A 1 62.98 -43.67 -6.67
N ALA A 2 61.82 -43.90 -6.06
CA ALA A 2 60.59 -44.21 -6.77
C ALA A 2 59.48 -43.40 -6.08
N ARG A 3 58.92 -42.43 -6.82
CA ARG A 3 57.90 -41.50 -6.33
C ARG A 3 56.54 -42.20 -6.32
N CYS A 4 55.92 -42.26 -5.16
CA CYS A 4 54.53 -42.64 -4.99
C CYS A 4 53.67 -41.37 -5.13
N THR A 5 53.02 -41.16 -6.27
CA THR A 5 52.10 -40.04 -6.48
C THR A 5 50.67 -40.52 -6.25
N SER A 6 50.10 -40.13 -5.11
CA SER A 6 48.69 -40.33 -4.77
C SER A 6 47.82 -39.32 -5.54
N LEU A 7 46.85 -39.81 -6.32
CA LEU A 7 45.86 -38.98 -7.01
C LEU A 7 44.76 -38.58 -6.01
N VAL A 8 44.78 -37.33 -5.56
CA VAL A 8 43.67 -36.74 -4.81
C VAL A 8 42.62 -36.28 -5.81
N HIS A 9 41.50 -37.00 -5.91
CA HIS A 9 40.33 -36.56 -6.68
C HIS A 9 39.61 -35.45 -5.89
N SER A 10 39.75 -34.21 -6.34
CA SER A 10 38.99 -33.07 -5.82
C SER A 10 37.55 -33.15 -6.34
N VAL A 11 36.60 -33.54 -5.48
CA VAL A 11 35.16 -33.45 -5.78
C VAL A 11 34.73 -32.00 -5.56
N LEU A 12 34.50 -31.27 -6.66
CA LEU A 12 33.86 -29.95 -6.63
C LEU A 12 32.38 -30.13 -6.29
N VAL A 13 31.99 -29.85 -5.05
CA VAL A 13 30.60 -29.72 -4.65
C VAL A 13 30.14 -28.32 -5.08
N LEU A 14 29.42 -28.22 -6.20
CA LEU A 14 28.70 -26.99 -6.54
C LEU A 14 27.59 -26.79 -5.50
N ALA A 15 27.81 -25.90 -4.53
CA ALA A 15 26.74 -25.37 -3.71
C ALA A 15 25.86 -24.49 -4.60
N ALA A 16 24.76 -25.04 -5.11
CA ALA A 16 23.72 -24.25 -5.73
C ALA A 16 23.13 -23.34 -4.65
N ALA A 17 23.47 -22.05 -4.69
CA ALA A 17 22.80 -21.04 -3.91
C ALA A 17 21.34 -20.99 -4.36
N VAL A 18 20.47 -21.68 -3.63
CA VAL A 18 19.03 -21.50 -3.75
C VAL A 18 18.78 -20.07 -3.27
N ALA A 19 18.67 -19.14 -4.21
CA ALA A 19 18.09 -17.85 -3.93
C ALA A 19 16.69 -18.13 -3.37
N LEU A 20 16.52 -17.92 -2.06
CA LEU A 20 15.20 -17.78 -1.46
C LEU A 20 14.61 -16.52 -2.09
N VAL A 21 13.96 -16.67 -3.24
CA VAL A 21 13.00 -15.69 -3.72
C VAL A 21 11.97 -15.67 -2.60
N PRO A 22 11.83 -14.57 -1.84
CA PRO A 22 10.77 -14.50 -0.87
C PRO A 22 9.49 -14.67 -1.69
N LEU A 23 8.69 -15.68 -1.35
CA LEU A 23 7.30 -15.77 -1.81
C LEU A 23 6.72 -14.39 -1.54
N ALA A 24 6.60 -13.57 -2.59
CA ALA A 24 5.89 -12.32 -2.51
C ALA A 24 4.51 -12.72 -1.98
N ALA A 25 4.16 -12.28 -0.77
CA ALA A 25 2.83 -12.46 -0.23
C ALA A 25 1.84 -12.05 -1.33
N GLY A 26 1.03 -13.02 -1.80
CA GLY A 26 0.29 -12.89 -3.05
C GLY A 26 -0.67 -11.71 -2.98
N GLN A 27 -0.35 -10.63 -3.68
CA GLN A 27 -1.25 -9.48 -3.80
C GLN A 27 -2.41 -9.85 -4.74
N PRO A 28 -3.61 -9.29 -4.54
CA PRO A 28 -3.95 -8.26 -3.56
C PRO A 28 -4.23 -8.78 -2.15
N TRP A 29 -4.08 -7.88 -1.16
CA TRP A 29 -4.78 -8.02 0.11
C TRP A 29 -6.17 -7.39 -0.02
N ALA A 30 -7.21 -8.16 0.26
CA ALA A 30 -8.58 -7.76 0.03
C ALA A 30 -9.39 -7.66 1.33
N THR A 31 -10.23 -6.64 1.40
CA THR A 31 -11.32 -6.54 2.38
C THR A 31 -12.64 -6.63 1.63
N CYS A 32 -13.45 -7.63 1.97
CA CYS A 32 -14.71 -7.92 1.31
C CYS A 32 -15.86 -7.54 2.25
N GLY A 33 -16.83 -6.79 1.76
CA GLY A 33 -18.07 -6.53 2.48
C GLY A 33 -19.16 -7.56 2.17
N ASP A 34 -20.32 -7.32 2.75
CA ASP A 34 -21.49 -8.19 2.58
C ASP A 34 -22.22 -7.95 1.27
N GLY A 35 -23.08 -8.92 0.91
CA GLY A 35 -23.88 -8.90 -0.30
C GLY A 35 -23.07 -9.30 -1.54
N THR A 36 -23.68 -10.13 -2.38
CA THR A 36 -23.05 -10.62 -3.61
C THR A 36 -23.86 -10.27 -4.84
N TYR A 37 -23.19 -10.17 -5.98
CA TYR A 37 -23.83 -10.01 -7.27
C TYR A 37 -23.70 -11.28 -8.13
N LYS A 38 -24.61 -11.45 -9.09
CA LYS A 38 -24.60 -12.58 -10.02
C LYS A 38 -23.65 -12.30 -11.19
N LYS A 39 -22.97 -13.34 -11.69
CA LYS A 39 -22.21 -13.24 -12.96
C LYS A 39 -23.16 -12.87 -14.10
N GLY A 40 -22.73 -11.97 -14.97
CA GLY A 40 -23.48 -11.39 -16.07
C GLY A 40 -24.55 -10.37 -15.65
N SER A 41 -24.62 -10.00 -14.37
CA SER A 41 -25.60 -9.01 -13.92
C SER A 41 -25.25 -7.59 -14.39
N ALA A 42 -26.25 -6.71 -14.41
CA ALA A 42 -26.03 -5.28 -14.66
C ALA A 42 -25.01 -4.69 -13.67
N TYR A 43 -25.04 -5.11 -12.40
CA TYR A 43 -24.05 -4.72 -11.41
C TYR A 43 -22.62 -5.11 -11.78
N GLU A 44 -22.40 -6.37 -12.20
CA GLU A 44 -21.07 -6.84 -12.62
C GLU A 44 -20.54 -6.02 -13.80
N ASN A 45 -21.40 -5.77 -14.79
CA ASN A 45 -21.03 -4.95 -15.95
C ASN A 45 -20.68 -3.52 -15.53
N ASN A 46 -21.48 -2.91 -14.65
CA ASN A 46 -21.23 -1.55 -14.16
C ASN A 46 -19.92 -1.46 -13.38
N LEU A 47 -19.64 -2.45 -12.53
CA LEU A 47 -18.42 -2.54 -11.72
C LEU A 47 -17.17 -2.71 -12.58
N LEU A 48 -17.21 -3.64 -13.55
CA LEU A 48 -16.07 -3.88 -14.44
C LEU A 48 -15.81 -2.69 -15.37
N ASN A 49 -16.87 -2.05 -15.88
CA ASN A 49 -16.72 -0.83 -16.68
C ASN A 49 -16.14 0.31 -15.84
N LEU A 50 -16.60 0.50 -14.60
CA LEU A 50 -16.05 1.51 -13.70
C LEU A 50 -14.57 1.26 -13.41
N ALA A 51 -14.18 0.01 -13.14
CA ALA A 51 -12.76 -0.33 -12.91
C ALA A 51 -11.86 0.03 -14.10
N LEU A 52 -12.34 -0.15 -15.35
CA LEU A 52 -11.62 0.29 -16.56
C LEU A 52 -11.55 1.82 -16.64
N THR A 53 -12.66 2.52 -16.40
CA THR A 53 -12.69 3.99 -16.39
C THR A 53 -11.74 4.58 -15.35
N LEU A 54 -11.69 4.00 -14.15
CA LEU A 54 -10.78 4.44 -13.08
C LEU A 54 -9.32 4.19 -13.44
N ARG A 55 -9.00 3.03 -14.02
CA ARG A 55 -7.65 2.73 -14.53
C ARG A 55 -7.20 3.79 -15.55
N ASP A 56 -8.03 4.03 -16.56
CA ASP A 56 -7.70 4.97 -17.63
C ASP A 56 -7.60 6.41 -17.11
N GLY A 57 -8.51 6.79 -16.21
CA GLY A 57 -8.49 8.08 -15.53
C GLY A 57 -7.22 8.30 -14.71
N ALA A 58 -6.87 7.38 -13.81
CA ALA A 58 -5.74 7.53 -12.90
C ALA A 58 -4.41 7.53 -13.65
N SER A 59 -4.27 6.65 -14.65
CA SER A 59 -3.04 6.54 -15.45
C SER A 59 -2.87 7.64 -16.50
N SER A 60 -3.91 8.42 -16.79
CA SER A 60 -3.81 9.55 -17.73
C SER A 60 -3.19 10.80 -17.12
N GLN A 61 -3.16 10.91 -15.79
CA GLN A 61 -2.78 12.14 -15.08
C GLN A 61 -1.59 11.92 -14.16
N GLU A 62 -0.84 13.00 -13.92
CA GLU A 62 0.28 12.99 -12.98
C GLU A 62 -0.15 12.80 -11.52
N ILE A 63 -1.41 13.08 -11.18
CA ILE A 63 -1.94 12.89 -9.82
C ILE A 63 -2.23 11.42 -9.48
N LEU A 64 -2.21 10.53 -10.47
CA LEU A 64 -2.31 9.07 -10.29
C LEU A 64 -3.54 8.61 -9.48
N PHE A 65 -4.66 9.35 -9.63
CA PHE A 65 -5.89 9.14 -8.90
C PHE A 65 -7.10 9.30 -9.83
N SER A 66 -8.12 8.47 -9.63
CA SER A 66 -9.43 8.63 -10.26
C SER A 66 -10.52 8.14 -9.34
N THR A 67 -11.70 8.74 -9.46
CA THR A 67 -12.90 8.36 -8.71
C THR A 67 -14.13 8.58 -9.59
N GLY A 68 -15.21 7.88 -9.30
CA GLY A 68 -16.47 8.08 -10.00
C GLY A 68 -17.51 7.03 -9.68
N SER A 69 -18.60 7.07 -10.44
CA SER A 69 -19.69 6.11 -10.34
C SER A 69 -20.12 5.62 -11.72
N ASN A 70 -20.75 4.45 -11.77
CA ASN A 70 -21.33 3.93 -13.00
C ASN A 70 -22.64 3.19 -12.73
N GLY A 71 -23.59 3.29 -13.67
CA GLY A 71 -24.92 2.71 -13.56
C GLY A 71 -25.93 3.58 -12.81
N ALA A 72 -27.13 3.02 -12.61
CA ALA A 72 -28.23 3.63 -11.88
C ALA A 72 -28.85 2.61 -10.93
N ALA A 73 -29.59 3.09 -9.92
CA ALA A 73 -30.21 2.25 -8.91
C ALA A 73 -31.09 1.16 -9.56
N PRO A 74 -31.04 -0.10 -9.09
CA PRO A 74 -30.31 -0.60 -7.91
C PRO A 74 -28.88 -1.11 -8.22
N ASN A 75 -28.33 -0.79 -9.39
CA ASN A 75 -27.04 -1.31 -9.87
C ASN A 75 -25.94 -0.24 -9.95
N THR A 76 -26.07 0.88 -9.23
CA THR A 76 -25.03 1.90 -9.15
C THR A 76 -23.81 1.32 -8.43
N VAL A 77 -22.62 1.62 -8.96
CA VAL A 77 -21.33 1.30 -8.34
C VAL A 77 -20.57 2.61 -8.17
N TYR A 78 -19.98 2.81 -7.00
CA TYR A 78 -19.05 3.89 -6.69
C TYR A 78 -17.65 3.30 -6.56
N GLY A 79 -16.64 4.07 -6.94
CA GLY A 79 -15.28 3.58 -6.79
C GLY A 79 -14.21 4.62 -6.97
N LEU A 80 -13.03 4.27 -6.47
CA LEU A 80 -11.80 5.03 -6.65
C LEU A 80 -10.62 4.10 -6.89
N LEU A 81 -9.61 4.64 -7.57
CA LEU A 81 -8.29 4.05 -7.74
C LEU A 81 -7.26 5.11 -7.36
N LEU A 82 -6.41 4.78 -6.39
CA LEU A 82 -5.32 5.62 -5.90
C LEU A 82 -4.01 4.85 -6.05
N CYS A 83 -3.24 5.21 -7.08
CA CYS A 83 -1.90 4.68 -7.27
C CYS A 83 -0.90 5.43 -6.39
N ARG A 84 0.19 4.78 -6.01
CA ARG A 84 1.24 5.36 -5.17
C ARG A 84 1.91 6.55 -5.87
N GLY A 85 2.14 7.65 -5.16
CA GLY A 85 2.54 8.91 -5.80
C GLY A 85 3.92 8.92 -6.49
N ASP A 86 4.77 7.94 -6.22
CA ASP A 86 6.10 7.74 -6.80
C ASP A 86 6.14 6.77 -7.99
N VAL A 87 5.03 6.11 -8.35
CA VAL A 87 5.04 5.16 -9.49
C VAL A 87 4.80 5.87 -10.82
N SER A 88 5.19 5.23 -11.93
CA SER A 88 4.91 5.77 -13.25
C SER A 88 3.43 5.59 -13.64
N ARG A 89 2.95 6.37 -14.61
CA ARG A 89 1.62 6.20 -15.21
C ARG A 89 1.39 4.78 -15.77
N SER A 90 2.44 4.14 -16.31
CA SER A 90 2.39 2.75 -16.78
C SER A 90 2.15 1.77 -15.65
N VAL A 91 2.88 1.91 -14.53
CA VAL A 91 2.70 1.05 -13.35
C VAL A 91 1.30 1.26 -12.75
N CYS A 92 0.79 2.49 -12.75
CA CYS A 92 -0.58 2.76 -12.32
C CYS A 92 -1.63 2.08 -13.22
N TYR A 93 -1.43 2.11 -14.55
CA TYR A 93 -2.29 1.42 -15.52
C TYR A 93 -2.29 -0.10 -15.29
N GLU A 94 -1.13 -0.69 -15.04
CA GLU A 94 -0.98 -2.11 -14.74
C GLU A 94 -1.69 -2.47 -13.43
N CYS A 95 -1.53 -1.66 -12.38
CA CYS A 95 -2.22 -1.87 -11.11
C CYS A 95 -3.75 -1.81 -11.27
N GLY A 96 -4.27 -0.82 -12.00
CA GLY A 96 -5.70 -0.74 -12.32
C GLY A 96 -6.20 -1.92 -13.18
N THR A 97 -5.35 -2.50 -14.02
CA THR A 97 -5.66 -3.74 -14.75
C THR A 97 -5.77 -4.94 -13.82
N SER A 98 -4.90 -5.04 -12.80
CA SER A 98 -5.01 -6.06 -11.75
C SER A 98 -6.28 -5.91 -10.93
N VAL A 99 -6.63 -4.66 -10.54
CA VAL A 99 -7.90 -4.35 -9.86
C VAL A 99 -9.09 -4.85 -10.67
N TRP A 100 -9.14 -4.59 -11.98
CA TRP A 100 -10.21 -5.07 -12.85
C TRP A 100 -10.32 -6.61 -12.87
N LYS A 101 -9.19 -7.32 -12.95
CA LYS A 101 -9.16 -8.80 -12.93
C LYS A 101 -9.64 -9.37 -11.60
N ASP A 102 -9.35 -8.68 -10.51
CA ASP A 102 -9.50 -9.20 -9.16
C ASP A 102 -10.79 -8.77 -8.45
N ALA A 103 -11.42 -7.66 -8.87
CA ALA A 103 -12.58 -7.08 -8.22
C ALA A 103 -13.72 -8.08 -7.97
N GLY A 104 -14.03 -8.94 -8.95
CA GLY A 104 -15.03 -10.00 -8.78
C GLY A 104 -14.47 -11.33 -8.28
N ARG A 105 -13.18 -11.59 -8.50
CA ARG A 105 -12.55 -12.90 -8.28
C ARG A 105 -12.16 -13.10 -6.83
N VAL A 106 -11.49 -12.12 -6.23
CA VAL A 106 -10.85 -12.25 -4.90
C VAL A 106 -11.90 -12.24 -3.80
N CYS A 107 -12.93 -11.41 -3.93
CA CYS A 107 -14.01 -11.31 -2.95
C CYS A 107 -15.27 -12.10 -3.34
N HIS A 108 -15.15 -13.17 -4.14
CA HIS A 108 -16.28 -14.03 -4.52
C HIS A 108 -17.53 -13.27 -5.02
N ARG A 109 -17.32 -12.17 -5.78
CA ARG A 109 -18.36 -11.23 -6.25
C ARG A 109 -19.11 -10.49 -5.14
N ALA A 110 -18.43 -10.16 -4.04
CA ALA A 110 -18.92 -9.19 -3.07
C ALA A 110 -19.16 -7.84 -3.74
N LYS A 111 -20.17 -7.11 -3.28
CA LYS A 111 -20.51 -5.80 -3.83
C LYS A 111 -19.62 -4.67 -3.34
N ASP A 112 -19.06 -4.82 -2.14
CA ASP A 112 -18.09 -3.90 -1.53
C ASP A 112 -16.74 -4.59 -1.45
N VAL A 113 -15.75 -4.09 -2.19
CA VAL A 113 -14.42 -4.68 -2.28
C VAL A 113 -13.36 -3.60 -2.23
N ALA A 114 -12.48 -3.68 -1.23
CA ALA A 114 -11.25 -2.90 -1.17
C ALA A 114 -10.05 -3.80 -1.48
N LEU A 115 -9.22 -3.42 -2.44
CA LEU A 115 -8.03 -4.14 -2.88
C LEU A 115 -6.78 -3.30 -2.62
N VAL A 116 -5.79 -3.90 -1.97
CA VAL A 116 -4.51 -3.28 -1.67
C VAL A 116 -3.40 -4.02 -2.41
N TYR A 117 -2.68 -3.29 -3.26
CA TYR A 117 -1.44 -3.70 -3.92
C TYR A 117 -0.28 -2.82 -3.45
N ASN A 118 0.94 -3.13 -3.85
CA ASN A 118 2.13 -2.34 -3.48
C ASN A 118 2.10 -0.98 -4.21
N GLU A 119 1.48 -0.97 -5.39
CA GLU A 119 1.46 0.12 -6.34
C GLU A 119 0.16 0.93 -6.27
N CYS A 120 -0.95 0.36 -5.78
CA CYS A 120 -2.22 1.07 -5.69
C CYS A 120 -3.18 0.54 -4.61
N TYR A 121 -4.16 1.36 -4.28
CA TYR A 121 -5.37 1.01 -3.53
C TYR A 121 -6.58 1.23 -4.43
N ALA A 122 -7.55 0.33 -4.37
CA ALA A 122 -8.85 0.52 -5.01
C ALA A 122 -9.98 0.12 -4.08
N ARG A 123 -11.12 0.80 -4.20
CA ARG A 123 -12.38 0.35 -3.61
C ARG A 123 -13.51 0.51 -4.61
N LEU A 124 -14.34 -0.52 -4.74
CA LEU A 124 -15.57 -0.54 -5.55
C LEU A 124 -16.72 -0.99 -4.63
N SER A 125 -17.82 -0.24 -4.60
CA SER A 125 -18.89 -0.45 -3.63
C SER A 125 -20.25 0.06 -4.12
N ASP A 126 -21.35 -0.55 -3.67
CA ASP A 126 -22.71 -0.03 -3.82
C ASP A 126 -23.23 0.70 -2.58
N LYS A 127 -22.40 0.84 -1.55
CA LYS A 127 -22.78 1.43 -0.26
C LYS A 127 -22.79 2.96 -0.30
N ASP A 128 -23.98 3.51 -0.06
CA ASP A 128 -24.28 4.88 0.41
C ASP A 128 -23.42 6.02 -0.17
N ASP A 129 -23.00 5.90 -1.43
CA ASP A 129 -22.00 6.79 -2.04
C ASP A 129 -20.86 7.13 -1.07
N PHE A 130 -20.05 6.14 -0.70
CA PHE A 130 -18.88 6.37 0.16
C PHE A 130 -17.90 7.45 -0.39
N LEU A 131 -18.06 7.84 -1.66
CA LEU A 131 -17.29 8.94 -2.24
C LEU A 131 -17.74 10.31 -1.75
N ALA A 132 -18.97 10.45 -1.25
CA ALA A 132 -19.47 11.69 -0.65
C ALA A 132 -18.80 11.99 0.69
N ASP A 133 -18.42 10.95 1.45
CA ASP A 133 -17.68 11.12 2.69
C ASP A 133 -16.21 11.43 2.40
N LYS A 134 -15.85 12.71 2.56
CA LYS A 134 -14.47 13.22 2.41
C LYS A 134 -13.75 13.36 3.75
N VAL A 135 -14.39 13.03 4.87
CA VAL A 135 -13.87 13.30 6.21
C VAL A 135 -13.45 11.99 6.88
N GLY A 136 -12.16 11.86 7.20
CA GLY A 136 -11.61 10.67 7.82
C GLY A 136 -11.32 9.53 6.83
N PRO A 137 -10.83 8.37 7.33
CA PRO A 137 -10.21 7.39 6.47
C PRO A 137 -11.18 6.43 5.76
N GLY A 138 -12.47 6.39 6.15
CA GLY A 138 -13.43 5.41 5.65
C GLY A 138 -13.13 3.97 6.10
N GLN A 139 -13.52 2.97 5.28
CA GLN A 139 -13.20 1.58 5.56
C GLN A 139 -11.69 1.32 5.41
N LEU A 140 -11.06 0.88 6.50
CA LEU A 140 -9.63 0.63 6.57
C LEU A 140 -9.29 -0.84 6.35
N THR A 141 -8.22 -1.08 5.60
CA THR A 141 -7.50 -2.36 5.52
C THR A 141 -6.18 -2.21 6.27
N ASN A 142 -6.01 -3.00 7.33
CA ASN A 142 -4.79 -3.04 8.13
C ASN A 142 -3.95 -4.25 7.73
N LEU A 143 -2.69 -4.01 7.36
CA LEU A 143 -1.75 -5.06 6.94
C LEU A 143 -0.50 -4.95 7.80
N MET A 144 0.04 -6.09 8.21
CA MET A 144 1.24 -6.13 9.03
C MET A 144 2.16 -7.28 8.60
N SER A 145 3.45 -7.09 8.82
CA SER A 145 4.44 -8.15 8.71
C SER A 145 4.16 -9.25 9.72
N THR A 146 4.44 -10.49 9.35
CA THR A 146 4.46 -11.62 10.30
C THR A 146 5.76 -11.66 11.12
N ALA A 147 6.73 -10.81 10.78
CA ALA A 147 7.99 -10.68 11.49
C ALA A 147 8.01 -9.45 12.39
N ASN A 148 8.67 -9.61 13.54
CA ASN A 148 9.04 -8.53 14.43
C ASN A 148 10.51 -8.20 14.24
N ILE A 149 10.90 -6.97 14.54
CA ILE A 149 12.32 -6.63 14.60
C ILE A 149 12.98 -7.23 15.84
N SER A 150 14.27 -7.56 15.72
CA SER A 150 15.09 -7.98 16.85
C SER A 150 15.80 -6.76 17.45
N THR A 151 15.17 -6.10 18.41
CA THR A 151 15.78 -5.00 19.20
C THR A 151 15.54 -5.18 20.70
N THR A 152 16.45 -4.64 21.51
CA THR A 152 16.30 -4.51 22.96
C THR A 152 15.55 -3.24 23.35
N ASP A 153 15.45 -2.23 22.47
CA ASP A 153 14.71 -0.99 22.71
C ASP A 153 13.47 -0.89 21.80
N ILE A 154 12.42 -1.62 22.19
CA ILE A 154 11.12 -1.62 21.49
C ILE A 154 10.50 -0.23 21.51
N ALA A 155 10.55 0.46 22.66
CA ALA A 155 9.94 1.77 22.80
C ALA A 155 10.63 2.82 21.91
N GLY A 156 11.95 2.71 21.76
CA GLY A 156 12.72 3.52 20.83
C GLY A 156 12.35 3.29 19.37
N TYR A 157 12.20 2.01 18.97
CA TYR A 157 11.71 1.67 17.63
C TYR A 157 10.31 2.23 17.36
N ASP A 158 9.39 1.99 18.29
CA ASP A 158 8.01 2.41 18.11
C ASP A 158 7.91 3.94 17.99
N ARG A 159 8.68 4.69 18.81
CA ARG A 159 8.81 6.15 18.69
C ARG A 159 9.38 6.57 17.35
N ALA A 160 10.43 5.90 16.87
CA ALA A 160 11.08 6.24 15.61
C ALA A 160 10.16 6.04 14.39
N VAL A 161 9.35 4.98 14.39
CA VAL A 161 8.30 4.74 13.39
C VAL A 161 7.26 5.85 13.44
N THR A 162 6.73 6.19 14.64
CA THR A 162 5.73 7.27 14.78
C THR A 162 6.28 8.63 14.33
N GLN A 163 7.51 8.96 14.72
CA GLN A 163 8.18 10.20 14.29
C GLN A 163 8.36 10.26 12.77
N LEU A 164 8.78 9.15 12.15
CA LEU A 164 8.94 9.08 10.70
C LEU A 164 7.60 9.21 9.98
N LEU A 165 6.57 8.50 10.43
CA LEU A 165 5.22 8.59 9.87
C LEU A 165 4.65 10.01 9.99
N ALA A 166 4.78 10.65 11.15
CA ALA A 166 4.33 12.02 11.38
C ALA A 166 5.06 13.02 10.47
N ALA A 167 6.40 12.95 10.39
CA ALA A 167 7.18 13.84 9.53
C ALA A 167 6.84 13.64 8.04
N THR A 168 6.59 12.40 7.63
CA THR A 168 6.21 12.07 6.25
C THR A 168 4.80 12.58 5.95
N ALA A 169 3.85 12.44 6.88
CA ALA A 169 2.49 12.97 6.76
C ALA A 169 2.46 14.51 6.65
N GLU A 170 3.19 15.21 7.51
CA GLU A 170 3.34 16.67 7.46
C GLU A 170 3.90 17.15 6.13
N TYR A 171 4.91 16.45 5.60
CA TYR A 171 5.47 16.79 4.31
C TYR A 171 4.46 16.59 3.17
N ALA A 172 3.68 15.51 3.19
CA ALA A 172 2.68 15.21 2.18
C ALA A 172 1.60 16.32 2.09
N VAL A 173 1.23 16.93 3.21
CA VAL A 173 0.19 17.98 3.29
C VAL A 173 0.73 19.41 3.29
N GLY A 174 2.05 19.58 3.25
CA GLY A 174 2.67 20.91 3.29
C GLY A 174 2.53 21.69 1.98
N ASP A 175 2.29 21.02 0.86
CA ASP A 175 2.11 21.64 -0.46
C ASP A 175 1.28 20.74 -1.38
N ILE A 176 0.20 21.27 -1.95
CA ILE A 176 -0.68 20.54 -2.88
C ILE A 176 0.06 20.09 -4.15
N SER A 177 1.15 20.77 -4.54
CA SER A 177 1.99 20.39 -5.68
C SER A 177 2.63 19.00 -5.52
N ARG A 178 2.74 18.51 -4.26
CA ARG A 178 3.25 17.19 -3.91
C ARG A 178 2.23 16.07 -4.12
N LYS A 179 1.07 16.37 -4.72
CA LYS A 179 0.04 15.37 -5.03
C LYS A 179 -0.50 14.65 -3.77
N LEU A 180 -0.42 15.33 -2.61
CA LEU A 180 -0.75 14.79 -1.29
C LEU A 180 -0.02 13.47 -0.98
N PHE A 181 1.24 13.37 -1.39
CA PHE A 181 2.08 12.19 -1.23
C PHE A 181 3.47 12.58 -0.71
N ALA A 182 4.05 11.72 0.13
CA ALA A 182 5.44 11.82 0.52
C ALA A 182 6.06 10.46 0.82
N THR A 183 7.38 10.37 0.58
CA THR A 183 8.26 9.30 1.05
C THR A 183 9.14 9.82 2.18
N GLY A 184 9.37 8.98 3.19
CA GLY A 184 10.23 9.29 4.32
C GLY A 184 11.23 8.18 4.58
N GLN A 185 12.44 8.56 4.98
CA GLN A 185 13.46 7.64 5.46
C GLN A 185 14.00 8.10 6.81
N ARG A 186 14.17 7.18 7.75
CA ARG A 186 15.03 7.37 8.92
C ARG A 186 16.32 6.60 8.70
N VAL A 187 17.45 7.30 8.78
CA VAL A 187 18.79 6.71 8.63
C VAL A 187 19.48 6.73 9.98
N GLY A 188 20.00 5.58 10.39
CA GLY A 188 20.71 5.41 11.65
C GLY A 188 20.48 4.04 12.26
N THR A 189 21.35 3.65 13.18
CA THR A 189 21.23 2.41 13.96
C THR A 189 20.92 2.71 15.42
N ASP A 190 20.47 3.91 15.75
CA ASP A 190 20.03 4.30 17.10
C ASP A 190 18.49 4.28 17.13
N PRO A 191 17.84 3.59 18.09
CA PRO A 191 18.34 2.66 19.13
C PRO A 191 18.37 1.16 18.76
N GLY A 192 19.23 0.78 17.81
CA GLY A 192 19.60 -0.62 17.53
C GLY A 192 18.72 -1.34 16.50
N PHE A 193 17.95 -0.61 15.71
CA PHE A 193 17.09 -1.17 14.66
C PHE A 193 17.52 -0.71 13.25
N PRO A 194 17.06 -1.39 12.17
CA PRO A 194 17.40 -1.02 10.79
C PRO A 194 16.84 0.33 10.35
N ASN A 195 17.33 0.86 9.24
CA ASN A 195 16.71 2.03 8.59
C ASN A 195 15.20 1.82 8.39
N LEU A 196 14.44 2.88 8.62
CA LEU A 196 12.99 2.88 8.46
C LEU A 196 12.60 3.62 7.19
N TYR A 197 11.56 3.14 6.53
CA TYR A 197 11.02 3.69 5.30
C TYR A 197 9.53 3.88 5.47
N ALA A 198 9.01 5.03 5.01
CA ALA A 198 7.61 5.36 5.14
C ALA A 198 7.02 5.99 3.89
N THR A 199 5.71 5.83 3.71
CA THR A 199 4.91 6.66 2.81
C THR A 199 3.67 7.16 3.50
N ALA A 200 3.30 8.40 3.23
CA ALA A 200 2.01 8.98 3.58
C ALA A 200 1.33 9.48 2.31
N GLN A 201 0.05 9.19 2.15
CA GLN A 201 -0.70 9.55 0.95
C GLN A 201 -2.16 9.82 1.24
N CYS A 202 -2.74 10.79 0.53
CA CYS A 202 -4.19 10.98 0.46
C CYS A 202 -4.75 10.80 -0.95
N ALA A 203 -6.05 10.56 -1.03
CA ALA A 203 -6.81 10.76 -2.25
C ALA A 203 -6.78 12.24 -2.66
N PHE A 204 -6.76 12.53 -3.95
CA PHE A 204 -6.57 13.91 -4.44
C PHE A 204 -7.87 14.73 -4.47
N ASP A 205 -9.02 14.12 -4.18
CA ASP A 205 -10.35 14.74 -4.18
C ASP A 205 -10.80 15.28 -2.81
N ILE A 206 -9.86 15.44 -1.87
CA ILE A 206 -10.11 16.03 -0.54
C ILE A 206 -9.27 17.28 -0.30
N THR A 207 -9.67 18.09 0.67
CA THR A 207 -8.93 19.31 1.04
C THR A 207 -7.63 18.96 1.77
N LEU A 208 -6.66 19.89 1.78
CA LEU A 208 -5.43 19.75 2.56
C LEU A 208 -5.71 19.52 4.04
N GLU A 209 -6.71 20.20 4.61
CA GLU A 209 -7.12 20.04 6.00
C GLU A 209 -7.70 18.65 6.27
N ALA A 210 -8.59 18.16 5.41
CA ALA A 210 -9.14 16.81 5.51
C ALA A 210 -8.05 15.75 5.39
N CYS A 211 -7.10 15.94 4.45
CA CYS A 211 -5.95 15.06 4.30
C CYS A 211 -5.06 15.06 5.54
N ARG A 212 -4.75 16.24 6.10
CA ARG A 212 -3.96 16.39 7.32
C ARG A 212 -4.62 15.64 8.49
N GLY A 213 -5.88 15.95 8.77
CA GLY A 213 -6.61 15.28 9.85
C GLY A 213 -6.74 13.77 9.66
N CYS A 214 -6.89 13.30 8.42
CA CYS A 214 -6.93 11.87 8.11
C CYS A 214 -5.58 11.19 8.44
N LEU A 215 -4.47 11.74 7.94
CA LEU A 215 -3.14 11.18 8.17
C LEU A 215 -2.73 11.25 9.64
N GLU A 216 -2.96 12.38 10.32
CA GLU A 216 -2.73 12.52 11.76
C GLU A 216 -3.53 11.48 12.56
N GLY A 217 -4.79 11.26 12.21
CA GLY A 217 -5.62 10.22 12.82
C GLY A 217 -5.06 8.81 12.60
N LEU A 218 -4.48 8.53 11.43
CA LEU A 218 -3.80 7.25 11.17
C LEU A 218 -2.50 7.11 11.97
N VAL A 219 -1.71 8.17 12.13
CA VAL A 219 -0.50 8.16 12.96
C VAL A 219 -0.86 7.92 14.42
N ALA A 220 -1.86 8.63 14.95
CA ALA A 220 -2.27 8.55 16.35
C ALA A 220 -2.72 7.15 16.76
N ARG A 221 -3.40 6.42 15.87
CA ARG A 221 -3.93 5.08 16.13
C ARG A 221 -2.99 3.93 15.75
N TRP A 222 -1.79 4.23 15.28
CA TRP A 222 -0.89 3.23 14.71
C TRP A 222 -0.61 2.07 15.67
N TRP A 223 -0.23 2.39 16.92
CA TRP A 223 0.07 1.39 17.95
C TRP A 223 -1.16 0.81 18.67
N ASP A 224 -2.33 1.39 18.47
CA ASP A 224 -3.61 0.74 18.84
C ASP A 224 -3.99 -0.33 17.80
N THR A 225 -3.47 -0.20 16.57
CA THR A 225 -3.80 -1.07 15.44
C THR A 225 -2.83 -2.24 15.31
N PHE A 226 -1.54 -2.02 15.58
CA PHE A 226 -0.51 -3.03 15.41
C PHE A 226 0.24 -3.31 16.72
N PRO A 227 0.71 -4.55 16.93
CA PRO A 227 1.63 -4.85 18.01
C PRO A 227 2.88 -3.97 17.92
N ALA A 228 3.37 -3.51 19.07
CA ALA A 228 4.70 -2.94 19.22
C ALA A 228 5.76 -3.83 18.54
N ASN A 229 6.85 -3.25 18.05
CA ASN A 229 7.98 -3.94 17.39
C ASN A 229 7.73 -4.69 16.06
N VAL A 230 6.52 -4.60 15.49
CA VAL A 230 6.25 -5.18 14.16
C VAL A 230 7.18 -4.59 13.10
N ALA A 231 7.79 -5.42 12.25
CA ALA A 231 8.81 -4.96 11.30
C ALA A 231 8.28 -4.13 10.12
N GLY A 232 6.97 -4.16 9.88
CA GLY A 232 6.36 -3.42 8.79
C GLY A 232 4.85 -3.47 8.92
N ALA A 233 4.19 -2.38 8.58
CA ALA A 233 2.75 -2.30 8.61
C ALA A 233 2.21 -1.24 7.66
N ARG A 234 0.92 -1.34 7.35
CA ARG A 234 0.19 -0.43 6.49
C ARG A 234 -1.25 -0.29 6.95
N ILE A 235 -1.73 0.94 7.01
CA ILE A 235 -3.15 1.26 7.12
C ILE A 235 -3.56 1.87 5.79
N ALA A 236 -4.53 1.25 5.10
CA ALA A 236 -4.97 1.68 3.78
C ALA A 236 -6.47 1.95 3.78
N GLY A 237 -6.88 3.18 3.46
CA GLY A 237 -8.28 3.56 3.30
C GLY A 237 -8.54 4.32 2.00
N PRO A 238 -9.82 4.56 1.67
CA PRO A 238 -10.22 5.36 0.51
C PRO A 238 -9.71 6.81 0.52
N ARG A 239 -9.41 7.39 1.69
CA ARG A 239 -8.99 8.80 1.80
C ARG A 239 -7.54 9.02 2.13
N CYS A 240 -6.96 8.19 2.99
CA CYS A 240 -5.57 8.29 3.35
C CYS A 240 -4.96 6.94 3.68
N LEU A 241 -3.64 6.87 3.52
CA LEU A 241 -2.83 5.66 3.67
C LEU A 241 -1.51 5.99 4.36
N LEU A 242 -1.08 5.10 5.25
CA LEU A 242 0.24 5.09 5.84
C LEU A 242 0.88 3.73 5.63
N ARG A 243 2.18 3.70 5.36
CA ARG A 243 2.99 2.48 5.32
C ARG A 243 4.33 2.75 5.97
N SER A 244 4.80 1.82 6.80
CA SER A 244 6.15 1.80 7.36
C SER A 244 6.77 0.43 7.15
N GLU A 245 8.04 0.36 6.78
CA GLU A 245 8.79 -0.87 6.54
C GLU A 245 10.25 -0.70 7.00
N VAL A 246 10.92 -1.81 7.32
CA VAL A 246 12.37 -1.85 7.60
C VAL A 246 13.22 -2.15 6.36
N TYR A 247 12.63 -2.05 5.17
CA TYR A 247 13.30 -2.22 3.88
C TYR A 247 12.81 -1.18 2.87
N PRO A 248 13.63 -0.79 1.88
CA PRO A 248 13.20 0.15 0.86
C PRO A 248 12.11 -0.48 -0.04
N PHE A 249 11.00 0.24 -0.25
CA PHE A 249 9.86 -0.21 -1.08
C PHE A 249 9.40 0.83 -2.12
N TYR A 250 10.05 1.99 -2.16
CA TYR A 250 9.88 3.03 -3.16
C TYR A 250 11.23 3.31 -3.84
N THR A 251 11.18 3.91 -5.02
CA THR A 251 12.38 4.28 -5.79
C THR A 251 12.64 5.78 -5.67
N GLY A 252 13.87 6.20 -5.97
CA GLY A 252 14.29 7.60 -5.87
C GLY A 252 14.73 8.02 -4.47
N ALA A 253 15.07 9.31 -4.35
CA ALA A 253 15.48 9.89 -3.07
C ALA A 253 14.26 10.10 -2.16
N PRO A 254 14.36 9.82 -0.85
CA PRO A 254 13.31 10.17 0.11
C PRO A 254 13.05 11.68 0.13
N MET A 255 11.77 12.06 0.23
CA MET A 255 11.36 13.46 0.34
C MET A 255 11.62 14.03 1.75
N VAL A 256 11.54 13.15 2.76
CA VAL A 256 11.87 13.45 4.16
C VAL A 256 13.00 12.53 4.61
N VAL A 257 14.07 13.09 5.18
CA VAL A 257 15.12 12.31 5.82
C VAL A 257 15.25 12.73 7.27
N LEU A 258 14.96 11.81 8.18
CA LEU A 258 15.30 11.96 9.59
C LEU A 258 16.68 11.34 9.81
N ARG A 259 17.59 12.16 10.32
CA ARG A 259 18.92 11.74 10.74
C ARG A 259 19.05 11.99 12.22
N GLU A 260 19.73 11.08 12.87
CA GLU A 260 20.32 11.30 14.18
C GLU A 260 21.84 11.11 14.06
#